data_AF-A0A923CAK1-F1
#
_entry.id   AF-A0A923CAK1-F1
#
_cell.length_a   1.000
_cell.length_b   1.000
_cell.length_c   1.000
_cell.angle_alpha   90.00
_cell.angle_beta   90.00
_cell.angle_gamma   90.00
#
_symmetry.space_group_name_H-M   'P 1'
#
loop_
_entity.id
_entity.type
_entity.pdbx_description
1 polymer ?
#
loop_
_entity_poly.entity_id
_entity_poly.type
_entity_poly.pdbx_seq_one_letter_code
_entity_poly.pdbx_strand_id
1 'polypeptide(L)'
;AGHLTAKTVTHLGVMMTGGSSSVKDLWLPMREAGAAARQMLLAAAAQGWEVAQEDCRTENGQVLGPSGQIADYGDLVAKAALLDVPSAIRLKSPDQFKLIGQSTHRLENTAKITGTAQFGIDVLPEGLLYAAVQMCPTLGGRVASFDAAKVSPLPGVRHALAVEPAYGGTGGVAVIAGRPWQAQNAVKDLEIEWDHGAMASFNSEAVMAQLTQTLDNGATGYGYNSTGDVDAALQSAARIVTADYQAPYLAHATMEPMNCTVLLKDGRATVWVSTQVPSMARDAVAKTLDLAPEAVTVHVMLLGGGFGRRLEVDFIAQAAQIARVAEGSPVQTMWTREQDMRHDFYRPACVSRFGAGLNEQGQLVAWKNTSAGQSIVPQVLKRG
;
A
#
# COMPACT_ATOMS: atom_id res chain seq x y z
N ALA A 1 9.66 -10.01 -10.46
CA ALA A 1 9.27 -8.72 -9.81
C ALA A 1 10.22 -8.29 -8.67
N GLY A 2 11.50 -8.70 -8.67
CA GLY A 2 12.32 -8.71 -7.45
C GLY A 2 13.07 -7.44 -7.04
N HIS A 3 12.76 -6.25 -7.59
CA HIS A 3 13.48 -5.00 -7.30
C HIS A 3 12.58 -3.74 -7.38
N LEU A 4 11.26 -3.90 -7.24
CA LEU A 4 10.33 -2.80 -7.49
C LEU A 4 10.47 -1.68 -6.44
N THR A 5 10.58 -2.02 -5.16
CA THR A 5 10.68 -1.02 -4.09
C THR A 5 12.01 -0.28 -4.16
N ALA A 6 13.11 -1.01 -4.34
CA ALA A 6 14.44 -0.42 -4.50
C ALA A 6 14.46 0.62 -5.63
N LYS A 7 14.02 0.24 -6.83
CA LYS A 7 14.06 1.12 -8.01
C LYS A 7 13.13 2.33 -7.88
N THR A 8 11.93 2.13 -7.35
CA THR A 8 10.94 3.21 -7.17
C THR A 8 11.41 4.24 -6.13
N VAL A 9 12.01 3.79 -5.03
CA VAL A 9 12.54 4.70 -3.99
C VAL A 9 13.81 5.40 -4.46
N THR A 10 14.78 4.67 -5.01
CA THR A 10 16.11 5.23 -5.33
C THR A 10 16.15 6.05 -6.62
N HIS A 11 15.36 5.71 -7.64
CA HIS A 11 15.42 6.40 -8.94
C HIS A 11 14.27 7.38 -9.17
N LEU A 12 13.11 7.18 -8.53
CA LEU A 12 11.94 8.05 -8.73
C LEU A 12 11.60 8.88 -7.49
N GLY A 13 12.26 8.65 -6.34
CA GLY A 13 11.97 9.37 -5.10
C GLY A 13 10.58 9.08 -4.52
N VAL A 14 9.95 7.98 -4.95
CA VAL A 14 8.59 7.60 -4.55
C VAL A 14 8.64 6.72 -3.30
N MET A 15 7.93 7.12 -2.26
CA MET A 15 7.79 6.34 -1.03
C MET A 15 6.68 5.30 -1.16
N MET A 16 7.06 4.03 -1.07
CA MET A 16 6.16 2.88 -1.18
C MET A 16 6.71 1.69 -0.39
N THR A 17 5.82 0.85 0.16
CA THR A 17 6.16 -0.44 0.79
C THR A 17 5.26 -1.55 0.25
N GLY A 18 5.81 -2.54 -0.45
CA GLY A 18 5.03 -3.62 -1.05
C GLY A 18 5.83 -4.89 -1.35
N GLY A 19 5.12 -5.99 -1.62
CA GLY A 19 5.71 -7.27 -2.05
C GLY A 19 6.66 -7.93 -1.04
N SER A 20 6.57 -7.56 0.24
CA SER A 20 7.48 -8.02 1.31
C SER A 20 8.96 -7.81 0.97
N SER A 21 9.26 -6.79 0.17
CA SER A 21 10.59 -6.60 -0.43
C SER A 21 11.46 -5.61 0.33
N SER A 22 10.91 -4.75 1.20
CA SER A 22 11.62 -3.60 1.77
C SER A 22 12.97 -3.93 2.39
N VAL A 23 13.07 -4.99 3.20
CA VAL A 23 14.36 -5.38 3.82
C VAL A 23 15.36 -5.83 2.76
N LYS A 24 14.94 -6.65 1.80
CA LYS A 24 15.81 -7.15 0.73
C LYS A 24 16.27 -6.01 -0.19
N ASP A 25 15.33 -5.15 -0.58
CA ASP A 25 15.52 -4.08 -1.55
C ASP A 25 16.33 -2.91 -0.97
N LEU A 26 16.11 -2.58 0.31
CA LEU A 26 16.73 -1.44 0.97
C LEU A 26 17.91 -1.82 1.86
N TRP A 27 18.32 -3.10 1.88
CA TRP A 27 19.42 -3.59 2.71
C TRP A 27 20.70 -2.78 2.53
N LEU A 28 21.18 -2.66 1.28
CA LEU A 28 22.40 -1.94 0.98
C LEU A 28 22.20 -0.41 1.04
N PRO A 29 21.18 0.18 0.39
CA PRO A 29 20.95 1.62 0.47
C PRO A 29 20.83 2.18 1.90
N MET A 30 20.14 1.48 2.80
CA MET A 30 20.00 1.95 4.20
C MET A 30 21.30 1.80 4.99
N ARG A 31 22.11 0.78 4.71
CA ARG A 31 23.43 0.63 5.34
C ARG A 31 24.40 1.71 4.88
N GLU A 32 24.36 2.07 3.61
CA GLU A 32 25.15 3.17 3.05
C GLU A 32 24.73 4.51 3.64
N ALA A 33 23.43 4.81 3.65
CA ALA A 33 22.90 6.03 4.26
C ALA A 33 23.29 6.16 5.75
N GLY A 34 23.12 5.08 6.52
CA GLY A 34 23.50 5.06 7.94
C GLY A 34 25.00 5.21 8.18
N ALA A 35 25.84 4.63 7.31
CA ALA A 35 27.30 4.75 7.41
C ALA A 35 27.80 6.15 7.01
N ALA A 36 27.20 6.77 5.98
CA ALA A 36 27.48 8.15 5.59
C ALA A 36 27.11 9.12 6.72
N ALA A 37 25.88 9.00 7.27
CA ALA A 37 25.45 9.81 8.41
C ALA A 37 26.38 9.64 9.63
N ARG A 38 26.79 8.41 9.93
CA ARG A 38 27.78 8.12 10.98
C ARG A 38 29.11 8.83 10.73
N GLN A 39 29.64 8.78 9.51
CA GLN A 39 30.89 9.44 9.16
C GLN A 39 30.78 10.96 9.32
N MET A 40 29.68 11.56 8.88
CA MET A 40 29.44 13.00 9.01
C MET A 40 29.33 13.43 10.48
N LEU A 41 28.67 12.64 11.33
CA LEU A 41 28.60 12.89 12.78
C LEU A 41 29.98 12.83 13.44
N LEU A 42 30.79 11.81 13.09
CA LEU A 42 32.17 11.70 13.58
C LEU A 42 33.03 12.88 13.13
N ALA A 43 32.91 13.30 11.87
CA ALA A 43 33.65 14.43 11.33
C ALA A 43 33.26 15.75 12.03
N ALA A 44 31.97 15.99 12.25
CA ALA A 44 31.48 17.17 12.95
C ALA A 44 31.98 17.24 14.41
N ALA A 45 32.00 16.11 15.11
CA ALA A 45 32.55 16.04 16.47
C ALA A 45 34.06 16.24 16.49
N ALA A 46 34.79 15.55 15.60
CA ALA A 46 36.24 15.64 15.49
C ALA A 46 36.72 17.06 15.18
N GLN A 47 36.05 17.76 14.26
CA GLN A 47 36.31 19.18 13.98
C GLN A 47 36.08 20.06 15.21
N GLY A 48 34.99 19.82 15.95
CA GLY A 48 34.65 20.59 17.16
C GLY A 48 35.60 20.36 18.33
N TRP A 49 36.26 19.20 18.40
CA TRP A 49 37.22 18.84 19.44
C TRP A 49 38.67 18.99 19.02
N GLU A 50 38.92 19.37 17.77
CA GLU A 50 40.26 19.47 17.18
C GLU A 50 41.07 18.15 17.30
N VAL A 51 40.41 17.01 17.09
CA VAL A 51 41.01 15.66 17.10
C VAL A 51 40.88 14.96 15.75
N ALA A 52 41.60 13.86 15.55
CA ALA A 52 41.43 13.03 14.36
C ALA A 52 40.09 12.29 14.36
N GLN A 53 39.46 12.15 13.19
CA GLN A 53 38.17 11.45 13.07
C GLN A 53 38.29 9.97 13.40
N GLU A 54 39.40 9.31 13.07
CA GLU A 54 39.67 7.91 13.42
C GLU A 54 39.73 7.64 14.93
N ASP A 55 40.04 8.66 15.73
CA ASP A 55 40.08 8.57 17.19
C ASP A 55 38.68 8.72 17.83
N CYS A 56 37.68 9.07 17.03
CA CYS A 56 36.29 9.18 17.46
C CYS A 56 35.53 7.88 17.16
N ARG A 57 34.62 7.49 18.07
CA ARG A 57 33.70 6.36 17.85
C ARG A 57 32.26 6.73 18.17
N THR A 58 31.34 5.94 17.62
CA THR A 58 29.91 6.09 17.86
C THR A 58 29.37 4.99 18.77
N GLU A 59 28.58 5.36 19.76
CA GLU A 59 27.97 4.43 20.70
C GLU A 59 26.64 4.99 21.21
N ASN A 60 25.58 4.18 21.19
CA ASN A 60 24.29 4.48 21.84
C ASN A 60 23.72 5.90 21.60
N GLY A 61 23.83 6.42 20.38
CA GLY A 61 23.31 7.76 20.05
C GLY A 61 24.29 8.90 20.27
N GLN A 62 25.55 8.59 20.57
CA GLN A 62 26.59 9.54 20.93
C GLN A 62 27.86 9.33 20.11
N VAL A 63 28.64 10.40 19.96
CA VAL A 63 30.04 10.35 19.54
C VAL A 63 30.92 10.48 20.78
N LEU A 64 31.97 9.66 20.86
CA LEU A 64 32.95 9.61 21.94
C LEU A 64 34.34 9.92 21.38
N GLY A 65 35.03 10.88 21.98
CA GLY A 65 36.39 11.30 21.62
C GLY A 65 37.48 10.58 22.42
N PRO A 66 38.76 10.75 22.04
CA PRO A 66 39.89 10.04 22.67
C PRO A 66 40.22 10.52 24.09
N SER A 67 39.86 11.75 24.45
CA SER A 67 40.16 12.35 25.76
C SER A 67 38.94 12.42 26.67
N GLY A 68 37.94 11.56 26.44
CA GLY A 68 36.72 11.49 27.24
C GLY A 68 35.63 12.48 26.81
N GLN A 69 35.78 13.16 25.66
CA GLN A 69 34.71 14.00 25.12
C GLN A 69 33.50 13.15 24.71
N ILE A 70 32.30 13.70 24.90
CA ILE A 70 31.02 13.07 24.55
C ILE A 70 30.14 14.14 23.90
N ALA A 71 29.48 13.79 22.80
CA ALA A 71 28.45 14.61 22.19
C ALA A 71 27.28 13.73 21.71
N ASP A 72 26.05 14.16 22.00
CA ASP A 72 24.87 13.49 21.48
C ASP A 72 24.71 13.79 19.99
N TYR A 73 24.13 12.85 19.22
CA TYR A 73 23.93 13.09 17.79
C TYR A 73 23.10 14.34 17.52
N GLY A 74 22.10 14.64 18.37
CA GLY A 74 21.26 15.83 18.23
C GLY A 74 22.06 17.13 18.20
N ASP A 75 23.11 17.23 19.03
CA ASP A 75 23.98 18.42 19.11
C ASP A 75 24.88 18.57 17.88
N LEU A 76 25.15 17.46 17.19
CA LEU A 76 26.05 17.40 16.03
C LEU A 76 25.31 17.55 14.70
N VAL A 77 24.03 17.21 14.62
CA VAL A 77 23.27 17.13 13.35
C VAL A 77 23.34 18.44 12.56
N ALA A 78 23.18 19.59 13.20
CA ALA A 78 23.21 20.88 12.49
C ALA A 78 24.58 21.16 11.84
N LYS A 79 25.67 20.77 12.50
CA LYS A 79 27.03 20.91 11.94
C LYS A 79 27.30 19.84 10.89
N ALA A 80 26.91 18.59 11.16
CA ALA A 80 27.08 17.48 10.24
C ALA A 80 26.36 17.72 8.90
N ALA A 81 25.17 18.33 8.92
CA ALA A 81 24.40 18.65 7.72
C ALA A 81 25.07 19.67 6.77
N LEU A 82 26.07 20.42 7.25
CA LEU A 82 26.86 21.36 6.45
C LEU A 82 28.08 20.69 5.78
N LEU A 83 28.39 19.44 6.13
CA LEU A 83 29.50 18.70 5.55
C LEU A 83 29.07 18.01 4.25
N ASP A 84 30.02 17.83 3.35
CA ASP A 84 29.80 17.03 2.15
C ASP A 84 29.51 15.56 2.51
N VAL A 85 28.60 14.95 1.76
CA VAL A 85 28.32 13.51 1.89
C VAL A 85 29.56 12.74 1.40
N PRO A 86 30.14 11.85 2.23
CA PRO A 86 31.35 11.11 1.87
C PRO A 86 31.16 10.24 0.61
N SER A 87 32.10 10.32 -0.32
CA SER A 87 32.11 9.48 -1.53
C SER A 87 32.58 8.04 -1.25
N ALA A 88 33.40 7.84 -0.21
CA ALA A 88 33.89 6.55 0.23
C ALA A 88 33.23 6.13 1.55
N ILE A 89 32.21 5.30 1.46
CA ILE A 89 31.43 4.84 2.62
C ILE A 89 31.99 3.51 3.14
N ARG A 90 32.43 3.49 4.40
CA ARG A 90 32.87 2.25 5.07
C ARG A 90 31.71 1.62 5.84
N LEU A 91 31.23 0.47 5.34
CA LEU A 91 30.20 -0.31 6.02
C LEU A 91 30.76 -1.14 7.18
N LYS A 92 29.94 -1.35 8.21
CA LYS A 92 30.22 -2.34 9.26
C LYS A 92 30.19 -3.75 8.69
N SER A 93 31.11 -4.61 9.10
CA SER A 93 31.05 -6.05 8.83
C SER A 93 30.03 -6.75 9.74
N PRO A 94 29.56 -7.97 9.40
CA PRO A 94 28.55 -8.67 10.19
C PRO A 94 28.90 -8.85 11.67
N ASP A 95 30.17 -9.09 11.99
CA ASP A 95 30.70 -9.20 13.35
C ASP A 95 30.61 -7.90 14.16
N GLN A 96 30.43 -6.75 13.50
CA GLN A 96 30.27 -5.44 14.12
C GLN A 96 28.81 -5.03 14.32
N PHE A 97 27.86 -5.87 13.93
CA PHE A 97 26.44 -5.60 14.08
C PHE A 97 26.01 -5.75 15.55
N LYS A 98 25.41 -4.69 16.10
CA LYS A 98 24.84 -4.72 17.46
C LYS A 98 23.36 -5.13 17.49
N LEU A 99 22.59 -4.76 16.45
CA LEU A 99 21.13 -4.98 16.41
C LEU A 99 20.70 -5.97 15.33
N ILE A 100 21.39 -5.98 14.19
CA ILE A 100 21.06 -6.89 13.07
C ILE A 100 21.38 -8.32 13.49
N GLY A 101 20.42 -9.22 13.29
CA GLY A 101 20.53 -10.63 13.69
C GLY A 101 20.19 -10.89 15.15
N GLN A 102 19.85 -9.86 15.93
CA GLN A 102 19.42 -10.00 17.32
C GLN A 102 17.89 -10.03 17.42
N SER A 103 17.39 -10.73 18.44
CA SER A 103 15.97 -10.64 18.81
C SER A 103 15.72 -9.31 19.53
N THR A 104 14.92 -8.43 18.92
CA THR A 104 14.61 -7.10 19.47
C THR A 104 13.10 -6.91 19.57
N HIS A 105 12.65 -6.13 20.56
CA HIS A 105 11.26 -5.71 20.63
C HIS A 105 10.95 -4.66 19.56
N ARG A 106 9.75 -4.72 18.98
CA ARG A 106 9.31 -3.73 18.00
C ARG A 106 8.92 -2.45 18.72
N LEU A 107 9.27 -1.30 18.14
CA LEU A 107 9.05 0.03 18.75
C LEU A 107 7.57 0.28 19.04
N GLU A 108 6.68 -0.20 18.19
CA GLU A 108 5.24 0.02 18.31
C GLU A 108 4.51 -1.02 19.19
N ASN A 109 5.23 -1.97 19.79
CA ASN A 109 4.63 -3.04 20.59
C ASN A 109 3.78 -2.49 21.74
N THR A 110 4.36 -1.60 22.57
CA THR A 110 3.68 -1.06 23.75
C THR A 110 2.36 -0.39 23.38
N ALA A 111 2.36 0.44 22.33
CA ALA A 111 1.15 1.13 21.90
C ALA A 111 0.07 0.16 21.39
N LYS A 112 0.46 -0.90 20.67
CA LYS A 112 -0.48 -1.91 20.16
C LYS A 112 -1.10 -2.75 21.27
N ILE A 113 -0.35 -3.12 22.31
CA ILE A 113 -0.86 -3.97 23.40
C ILE A 113 -1.65 -3.19 24.46
N THR A 114 -1.42 -1.89 24.57
CA THR A 114 -2.14 -1.01 25.51
C THR A 114 -3.35 -0.32 24.90
N GLY A 115 -3.56 -0.45 23.58
CA GLY A 115 -4.65 0.22 22.87
C GLY A 115 -4.41 1.71 22.61
N THR A 116 -3.17 2.20 22.74
CA THR A 116 -2.82 3.61 22.47
C THR A 116 -2.23 3.82 21.07
N ALA A 117 -2.11 2.76 20.28
CA ALA A 117 -1.73 2.85 18.87
C ALA A 117 -2.79 3.61 18.08
N GLN A 118 -2.37 4.57 17.26
CA GLN A 118 -3.27 5.33 16.39
C GLN A 118 -3.26 4.79 14.96
N PHE A 119 -4.37 4.21 14.56
CA PHE A 119 -4.66 3.82 13.17
C PHE A 119 -5.39 4.97 12.45
N GLY A 120 -5.61 4.82 11.14
CA GLY A 120 -6.29 5.85 10.33
C GLY A 120 -7.69 6.18 10.87
N ILE A 121 -8.42 5.18 11.33
CA ILE A 121 -9.77 5.35 11.87
C ILE A 121 -9.80 6.10 13.22
N ASP A 122 -8.69 6.08 13.98
CA ASP A 122 -8.59 6.72 15.30
C ASP A 122 -8.31 8.23 15.22
N VAL A 123 -8.20 8.77 14.00
CA VAL A 123 -7.91 10.18 13.76
C VAL A 123 -9.14 11.04 14.03
N LEU A 124 -9.05 11.89 15.06
CA LEU A 124 -10.15 12.74 15.53
C LEU A 124 -9.74 14.23 15.62
N PRO A 125 -9.44 14.90 14.50
CA PRO A 125 -9.14 16.33 14.50
C PRO A 125 -10.35 17.15 14.97
N GLU A 126 -10.08 18.37 15.44
CA GLU A 126 -11.13 19.29 15.88
C GLU A 126 -12.10 19.60 14.72
N GLY A 127 -13.41 19.61 15.01
CA GLY A 127 -14.45 19.88 14.02
C GLY A 127 -14.76 18.72 13.07
N LEU A 128 -14.31 17.50 13.36
CA LEU A 128 -14.50 16.32 12.51
C LEU A 128 -15.96 16.05 12.15
N LEU A 129 -16.19 15.87 10.84
CA LEU A 129 -17.39 15.28 10.26
C LEU A 129 -17.10 13.86 9.76
N TYR A 130 -18.15 13.08 9.60
CA TYR A 130 -18.05 11.70 9.16
C TYR A 130 -18.82 11.51 7.86
N ALA A 131 -18.20 10.81 6.91
CA ALA A 131 -18.85 10.41 5.67
C ALA A 131 -18.99 8.89 5.60
N ALA A 132 -20.16 8.43 5.22
CA ALA A 132 -20.41 7.05 4.80
C ALA A 132 -20.77 7.04 3.32
N VAL A 133 -20.43 5.94 2.63
CA VAL A 133 -20.61 5.83 1.18
C VAL A 133 -21.39 4.57 0.85
N GLN A 134 -22.37 4.70 -0.02
CA GLN A 134 -23.02 3.59 -0.71
C GLN A 134 -22.53 3.62 -2.16
N MET A 135 -21.69 2.65 -2.54
CA MET A 135 -21.19 2.55 -3.92
C MET A 135 -22.16 1.78 -4.81
N CYS A 136 -22.04 2.01 -6.13
CA CYS A 136 -22.75 1.24 -7.13
C CYS A 136 -22.49 -0.26 -6.89
N PRO A 137 -23.51 -1.13 -6.88
CA PRO A 137 -23.30 -2.56 -6.60
C PRO A 137 -22.41 -3.26 -7.63
N THR A 138 -22.14 -2.64 -8.78
CA THR A 138 -21.26 -3.16 -9.82
C THR A 138 -19.93 -2.40 -9.82
N LEU A 139 -18.81 -3.13 -9.84
CA LEU A 139 -17.46 -2.55 -9.84
C LEU A 139 -17.26 -1.58 -11.00
N GLY A 140 -16.78 -0.37 -10.71
CA GLY A 140 -16.55 0.68 -11.71
C GLY A 140 -17.82 1.35 -12.25
N GLY A 141 -19.00 0.95 -11.77
CA GLY A 141 -20.26 1.65 -12.03
C GLY A 141 -20.32 3.01 -11.30
N ARG A 142 -21.38 3.78 -11.58
CA ARG A 142 -21.57 5.15 -11.10
C ARG A 142 -23.02 5.43 -10.76
N VAL A 143 -23.27 6.58 -10.14
CA VAL A 143 -24.63 7.08 -9.86
C VAL A 143 -25.24 7.61 -11.16
N ALA A 144 -26.44 7.14 -11.52
CA ALA A 144 -27.23 7.77 -12.57
C ALA A 144 -28.07 8.92 -12.00
N SER A 145 -28.77 8.67 -10.89
CA SER A 145 -29.48 9.68 -10.12
C SER A 145 -29.75 9.22 -8.69
N PHE A 146 -30.02 10.17 -7.79
CA PHE A 146 -30.46 9.91 -6.42
C PHE A 146 -31.23 11.13 -5.89
N ASP A 147 -32.09 10.93 -4.88
CA ASP A 147 -32.83 12.01 -4.24
C ASP A 147 -32.24 12.37 -2.86
N ALA A 148 -31.48 13.47 -2.82
CA ALA A 148 -30.90 13.99 -1.58
C ALA A 148 -31.95 14.52 -0.58
N ALA A 149 -33.17 14.85 -1.03
CA ALA A 149 -34.21 15.41 -0.17
C ALA A 149 -34.71 14.42 0.88
N LYS A 150 -34.52 13.11 0.66
CA LYS A 150 -34.87 12.07 1.64
C LYS A 150 -34.01 12.10 2.90
N VAL A 151 -32.76 12.53 2.78
CA VAL A 151 -31.79 12.49 3.90
C VAL A 151 -31.42 13.86 4.44
N SER A 152 -31.57 14.92 3.64
CA SER A 152 -31.22 16.29 4.04
C SER A 152 -31.92 16.77 5.32
N PRO A 153 -33.19 16.40 5.60
CA PRO A 153 -33.87 16.77 6.85
C PRO A 153 -33.42 15.97 8.08
N LEU A 154 -32.67 14.87 7.90
CA LEU A 154 -32.29 14.00 9.02
C LEU A 154 -31.33 14.72 9.97
N PRO A 155 -31.50 14.55 11.30
CA PRO A 155 -30.65 15.24 12.28
C PRO A 155 -29.16 14.96 12.07
N GLY A 156 -28.36 16.03 12.00
CA GLY A 156 -26.92 15.95 11.90
C GLY A 156 -26.35 15.74 10.50
N VAL A 157 -27.20 15.46 9.50
CA VAL A 157 -26.79 15.44 8.09
C VAL A 157 -26.38 16.85 7.65
N ARG A 158 -25.28 16.93 6.89
CA ARG A 158 -24.71 18.18 6.36
C ARG A 158 -24.74 18.22 4.84
N HIS A 159 -24.36 17.11 4.22
CA HIS A 159 -24.28 17.00 2.76
C HIS A 159 -24.67 15.58 2.31
N ALA A 160 -25.25 15.49 1.12
CA ALA A 160 -25.38 14.26 0.37
C ALA A 160 -24.95 14.55 -1.08
N LEU A 161 -24.04 13.75 -1.63
CA LEU A 161 -23.45 14.00 -2.95
C LEU A 161 -23.12 12.71 -3.68
N ALA A 162 -23.23 12.74 -5.01
CA ALA A 162 -22.62 11.72 -5.86
C ALA A 162 -21.09 11.86 -5.82
N VAL A 163 -20.40 10.72 -5.92
CA VAL A 163 -18.95 10.60 -5.96
C VAL A 163 -18.60 9.77 -7.18
N GLU A 164 -17.71 10.30 -8.02
CA GLU A 164 -17.35 9.67 -9.29
C GLU A 164 -16.32 8.54 -9.09
N PRO A 165 -16.33 7.51 -9.95
CA PRO A 165 -15.25 6.53 -10.02
C PRO A 165 -13.89 7.21 -10.23
N ALA A 166 -12.88 6.82 -9.45
CA ALA A 166 -11.52 7.31 -9.61
C ALA A 166 -10.51 6.20 -9.32
N TYR A 167 -9.39 6.18 -10.03
CA TYR A 167 -8.29 5.21 -9.83
C TYR A 167 -8.74 3.74 -9.89
N GLY A 168 -9.71 3.43 -10.76
CA GLY A 168 -10.32 2.10 -10.87
C GLY A 168 -11.30 1.73 -9.77
N GLY A 169 -11.56 2.65 -8.82
CA GLY A 169 -12.62 2.51 -7.81
C GLY A 169 -14.02 2.65 -8.40
N THR A 170 -15.03 2.48 -7.53
CA THR A 170 -16.45 2.53 -7.90
C THR A 170 -17.08 3.84 -7.45
N GLY A 171 -17.96 4.42 -8.29
CA GLY A 171 -18.73 5.60 -7.92
C GLY A 171 -19.84 5.28 -6.93
N GLY A 172 -20.40 6.29 -6.29
CA GLY A 172 -21.37 6.09 -5.22
C GLY A 172 -22.05 7.37 -4.77
N VAL A 173 -22.91 7.27 -3.76
CA VAL A 173 -23.42 8.42 -3.03
C VAL A 173 -22.78 8.43 -1.64
N ALA A 174 -22.28 9.59 -1.23
CA ALA A 174 -21.79 9.82 0.11
C ALA A 174 -22.75 10.71 0.89
N VAL A 175 -22.91 10.43 2.18
CA VAL A 175 -23.60 11.33 3.12
C VAL A 175 -22.63 11.73 4.22
N ILE A 176 -22.51 13.04 4.45
CA ILE A 176 -21.69 13.65 5.50
C ILE A 176 -22.59 14.04 6.67
N ALA A 177 -22.22 13.65 7.89
CA ALA A 177 -22.94 13.99 9.11
C ALA A 177 -21.98 14.27 10.30
N GLY A 178 -22.52 14.85 11.37
CA GLY A 178 -21.76 15.13 12.60
C GLY A 178 -21.42 13.89 13.44
N ARG A 179 -22.02 12.73 13.16
CA ARG A 179 -21.71 11.46 13.84
C ARG A 179 -21.62 10.31 12.83
N PRO A 180 -20.76 9.30 13.06
CA PRO A 180 -20.61 8.17 12.13
C PRO A 180 -21.92 7.43 11.87
N TRP A 181 -22.67 7.15 12.94
CA TRP A 181 -23.94 6.43 12.86
C TRP A 181 -24.99 7.19 12.05
N GLN A 182 -25.01 8.53 12.11
CA GLN A 182 -25.95 9.34 11.33
C GLN A 182 -25.64 9.24 9.84
N ALA A 183 -24.37 9.38 9.46
CA ALA A 183 -23.94 9.23 8.06
C ALA A 183 -24.25 7.83 7.51
N GLN A 184 -23.94 6.78 8.29
CA GLN A 184 -24.12 5.39 7.89
C GLN A 184 -25.59 4.98 7.71
N ASN A 185 -26.52 5.50 8.51
CA ASN A 185 -27.93 5.19 8.31
C ASN A 185 -28.54 6.05 7.21
N ALA A 186 -28.24 7.34 7.18
CA ALA A 186 -28.76 8.23 6.15
C ALA A 186 -28.39 7.75 4.74
N VAL A 187 -27.15 7.30 4.50
CA VAL A 187 -26.76 6.81 3.17
C VAL A 187 -27.51 5.53 2.76
N LYS A 188 -27.97 4.72 3.71
CA LYS A 188 -28.75 3.49 3.45
C LYS A 188 -30.20 3.76 3.10
N ASP A 189 -30.74 4.89 3.55
CA ASP A 189 -32.13 5.30 3.28
C ASP A 189 -32.31 5.94 1.90
N LEU A 190 -31.21 6.13 1.16
CA LEU A 190 -31.24 6.66 -0.19
C LEU A 190 -31.68 5.60 -1.21
N GLU A 191 -32.65 5.97 -2.03
CA GLU A 191 -32.91 5.30 -3.29
C GLU A 191 -31.98 5.87 -4.34
N ILE A 192 -31.21 4.99 -4.98
CA ILE A 192 -30.17 5.37 -5.93
C ILE A 192 -30.37 4.55 -7.21
N GLU A 193 -30.51 5.26 -8.32
CA GLU A 193 -30.47 4.70 -9.65
C GLU A 193 -29.01 4.59 -10.10
N TRP A 194 -28.63 3.42 -10.59
CA TRP A 194 -27.24 3.11 -10.92
C TRP A 194 -27.03 2.98 -12.42
N ASP A 195 -25.93 3.55 -12.91
CA ASP A 195 -25.31 3.10 -14.14
C ASP A 195 -24.28 2.02 -13.78
N HIS A 196 -24.66 0.77 -14.03
CA HIS A 196 -23.86 -0.40 -13.66
C HIS A 196 -22.56 -0.55 -14.49
N GLY A 197 -22.42 0.17 -15.61
CA GLY A 197 -21.22 0.11 -16.44
C GLY A 197 -20.90 -1.29 -17.01
N ALA A 198 -19.66 -1.45 -17.49
CA ALA A 198 -19.23 -2.61 -18.26
C ALA A 198 -19.15 -3.92 -17.45
N MET A 199 -19.09 -3.84 -16.12
CA MET A 199 -18.97 -5.01 -15.25
C MET A 199 -20.33 -5.57 -14.81
N ALA A 200 -21.45 -5.06 -15.35
CA ALA A 200 -22.80 -5.47 -14.96
C ALA A 200 -23.05 -6.97 -15.19
N SER A 201 -22.43 -7.55 -16.22
CA SER A 201 -22.53 -8.97 -16.59
C SER A 201 -21.39 -9.82 -16.04
N PHE A 202 -20.54 -9.28 -15.16
CA PHE A 202 -19.41 -10.02 -14.62
C PHE A 202 -19.86 -11.25 -13.82
N ASN A 203 -19.20 -12.39 -14.08
CA ASN A 203 -19.49 -13.65 -13.42
C ASN A 203 -18.18 -14.41 -13.15
N SER A 204 -17.94 -14.76 -11.88
CA SER A 204 -16.73 -15.45 -11.45
C SER A 204 -16.59 -16.86 -12.04
N GLU A 205 -17.68 -17.61 -12.20
CA GLU A 205 -17.68 -18.95 -12.79
C GLU A 205 -17.29 -18.89 -14.26
N ALA A 206 -17.83 -17.91 -15.01
CA ALA A 206 -17.47 -17.70 -16.41
C ALA A 206 -15.99 -17.34 -16.58
N VAL A 207 -15.45 -16.49 -15.69
CA VAL A 207 -14.01 -16.18 -15.67
C VAL A 207 -13.18 -17.42 -15.39
N MET A 208 -13.54 -18.24 -14.40
CA MET A 208 -12.82 -19.48 -14.09
C MET A 208 -12.83 -20.45 -15.26
N ALA A 209 -13.98 -20.64 -15.91
CA ALA A 209 -14.09 -21.47 -17.11
C ALA A 209 -13.19 -20.97 -18.24
N GLN A 210 -13.14 -19.65 -18.46
CA GLN A 210 -12.26 -19.04 -19.46
C GLN A 210 -10.78 -19.24 -19.15
N LEU A 211 -10.37 -19.12 -17.88
CA LEU A 211 -9.00 -19.38 -17.46
C LEU A 211 -8.60 -20.85 -17.68
N THR A 212 -9.47 -21.79 -17.34
CA THR A 212 -9.24 -23.22 -17.61
C THR A 212 -9.13 -23.50 -19.10
N GLN A 213 -10.06 -22.98 -19.92
CA GLN A 213 -10.04 -23.16 -21.38
C GLN A 213 -8.76 -22.58 -22.02
N THR A 214 -8.21 -21.51 -21.45
CA THR A 214 -6.93 -20.93 -21.89
C THR A 214 -5.77 -21.93 -21.76
N LEU A 215 -5.80 -22.79 -20.73
CA LEU A 215 -4.80 -23.85 -20.55
C LEU A 215 -5.02 -25.02 -21.52
N ASP A 216 -6.26 -25.32 -21.88
CA ASP A 216 -6.61 -26.41 -22.81
C ASP A 216 -6.21 -26.11 -24.26
N ASN A 217 -6.35 -24.86 -24.68
CA ASN A 217 -6.09 -24.43 -26.05
C ASN A 217 -4.59 -24.36 -26.41
N GLY A 218 -3.70 -24.85 -25.53
CA GLY A 218 -2.26 -24.88 -25.78
C GLY A 218 -1.63 -23.49 -25.92
N ALA A 219 -2.28 -22.46 -25.37
CA ALA A 219 -1.77 -21.09 -25.44
C ALA A 219 -0.34 -21.04 -24.87
N THR A 220 0.61 -20.64 -25.71
CA THR A 220 1.99 -20.45 -25.31
C THR A 220 2.09 -19.19 -24.47
N GLY A 221 2.00 -19.37 -23.16
CA GLY A 221 2.27 -18.30 -22.20
C GLY A 221 3.73 -17.85 -22.23
N TYR A 222 4.05 -16.86 -21.39
CA TYR A 222 5.43 -16.44 -21.19
C TYR A 222 6.20 -17.47 -20.36
N GLY A 223 7.28 -18.03 -20.92
CA GLY A 223 8.17 -18.96 -20.21
C GLY A 223 9.04 -18.23 -19.20
N TYR A 224 8.64 -18.24 -17.92
CA TYR A 224 9.40 -17.58 -16.84
C TYR A 224 10.75 -18.24 -16.56
N ASN A 225 10.79 -19.58 -16.64
CA ASN A 225 12.02 -20.36 -16.51
C ASN A 225 11.87 -21.64 -17.35
N SER A 226 12.95 -22.06 -18.00
CA SER A 226 13.02 -23.31 -18.75
C SER A 226 14.41 -23.93 -18.56
N THR A 227 14.46 -25.24 -18.36
CA THR A 227 15.71 -25.97 -18.20
C THR A 227 15.54 -27.36 -18.80
N GLY A 228 16.40 -27.71 -19.75
CA GLY A 228 16.28 -28.97 -20.50
C GLY A 228 15.11 -28.99 -21.49
N ASP A 229 14.86 -30.17 -22.06
CA ASP A 229 13.71 -30.44 -22.93
C ASP A 229 12.63 -31.19 -22.14
N VAL A 230 11.73 -30.43 -21.52
CA VAL A 230 10.65 -30.96 -20.67
C VAL A 230 9.65 -31.78 -21.50
N ASP A 231 9.41 -31.42 -22.75
CA ASP A 231 8.45 -32.11 -23.59
C ASP A 231 8.98 -33.49 -24.01
N ALA A 232 10.25 -33.58 -24.40
CA ALA A 232 10.90 -34.87 -24.64
C ALA A 232 10.97 -35.73 -23.35
N ALA A 233 11.29 -35.13 -22.21
CA ALA A 233 11.33 -35.84 -20.93
C ALA A 233 9.95 -36.39 -20.53
N LEU A 234 8.87 -35.62 -20.74
CA LEU A 234 7.49 -36.08 -20.53
C LEU A 234 7.12 -37.23 -21.47
N GLN A 235 7.49 -37.18 -22.75
CA GLN A 235 7.22 -38.24 -23.72
C GLN A 235 7.92 -39.56 -23.35
N SER A 236 9.11 -39.47 -22.74
CA SER A 236 9.88 -40.63 -22.28
C SER A 236 9.51 -41.15 -20.88
N ALA A 237 8.62 -40.46 -20.16
CA ALA A 237 8.28 -40.81 -18.78
C ALA A 237 7.47 -42.12 -18.71
N ALA A 238 7.80 -42.99 -17.74
CA ALA A 238 7.06 -44.22 -17.50
C ALA A 238 5.62 -43.94 -17.00
N ARG A 239 5.43 -42.82 -16.30
CA ARG A 239 4.12 -42.35 -15.86
C ARG A 239 4.04 -40.83 -15.93
N ILE A 240 2.92 -40.32 -16.45
CA ILE A 240 2.59 -38.89 -16.42
C ILE A 240 1.45 -38.66 -15.44
N VAL A 241 1.57 -37.65 -14.60
CA VAL A 241 0.52 -37.18 -13.70
C VAL A 241 0.20 -35.72 -14.04
N THR A 242 -1.08 -35.43 -14.25
CA THR A 242 -1.56 -34.07 -14.50
C THR A 242 -2.57 -33.67 -13.43
N ALA A 243 -2.48 -32.44 -12.95
CA ALA A 243 -3.43 -31.88 -11.97
C ALA A 243 -3.66 -30.39 -12.23
N ASP A 244 -4.93 -29.98 -12.14
CA ASP A 244 -5.35 -28.58 -12.22
C ASP A 244 -5.64 -28.06 -10.81
N TYR A 245 -5.10 -26.89 -10.51
CA TYR A 245 -5.30 -26.17 -9.26
C TYR A 245 -5.91 -24.81 -9.57
N GLN A 246 -6.91 -24.43 -8.78
CA GLN A 246 -7.60 -23.15 -8.95
C GLN A 246 -7.62 -22.34 -7.66
N ALA A 247 -7.53 -21.02 -7.81
CA ALA A 247 -7.75 -20.07 -6.75
C ALA A 247 -8.79 -19.03 -7.22
N PRO A 248 -9.85 -18.78 -6.46
CA PRO A 248 -10.84 -17.76 -6.81
C PRO A 248 -10.31 -16.36 -6.52
N TYR A 249 -11.09 -15.35 -6.91
CA TYR A 249 -10.94 -14.00 -6.37
C TYR A 249 -11.03 -14.04 -4.85
N LEU A 250 -10.16 -13.31 -4.18
CA LEU A 250 -10.18 -13.21 -2.72
C LEU A 250 -10.02 -11.77 -2.27
N ALA A 251 -10.89 -11.36 -1.37
CA ALA A 251 -10.78 -10.10 -0.67
C ALA A 251 -9.59 -10.14 0.29
N HIS A 252 -8.96 -8.98 0.49
CA HIS A 252 -7.89 -8.78 1.45
C HIS A 252 -8.41 -8.85 2.89
N ALA A 253 -9.66 -8.43 3.11
CA ALA A 253 -10.35 -8.48 4.38
C ALA A 253 -9.51 -7.93 5.56
N THR A 254 -9.00 -6.70 5.40
CA THR A 254 -8.25 -6.01 6.45
C THR A 254 -9.11 -5.82 7.69
N MET A 255 -8.54 -5.95 8.89
CA MET A 255 -9.32 -5.78 10.13
C MET A 255 -9.88 -4.36 10.24
N GLU A 256 -9.09 -3.36 9.88
CA GLU A 256 -9.53 -1.97 9.69
C GLU A 256 -10.09 -1.80 8.27
N PRO A 257 -11.40 -1.51 8.10
CA PRO A 257 -11.97 -1.17 6.80
C PRO A 257 -11.32 0.08 6.18
N MET A 258 -11.45 0.25 4.86
CA MET A 258 -10.93 1.45 4.20
C MET A 258 -11.52 2.72 4.81
N ASN A 259 -10.63 3.65 5.16
CA ASN A 259 -10.97 4.94 5.72
C ASN A 259 -9.89 5.95 5.35
N CYS A 260 -10.28 7.23 5.26
CA CYS A 260 -9.36 8.33 5.02
C CYS A 260 -9.97 9.62 5.59
N THR A 261 -9.17 10.40 6.31
CA THR A 261 -9.58 11.72 6.81
C THR A 261 -8.91 12.80 5.98
N VAL A 262 -9.70 13.72 5.44
CA VAL A 262 -9.20 14.85 4.64
C VAL A 262 -9.74 16.16 5.20
N LEU A 263 -8.84 17.12 5.42
CA LEU A 263 -9.15 18.51 5.65
C LEU A 263 -8.69 19.31 4.43
N LEU A 264 -9.64 19.84 3.66
CA LEU A 264 -9.37 20.86 2.63
C LEU A 264 -9.67 22.23 3.22
N LYS A 265 -8.68 23.12 3.20
CA LYS A 265 -8.82 24.48 3.71
C LYS A 265 -7.77 25.40 3.10
N ASP A 266 -8.18 26.59 2.67
CA ASP A 266 -7.29 27.66 2.19
C ASP A 266 -6.36 27.18 1.04
N GLY A 267 -6.90 26.38 0.12
CA GLY A 267 -6.13 25.81 -1.00
C GLY A 267 -5.07 24.78 -0.59
N ARG A 268 -5.18 24.19 0.60
CA ARG A 268 -4.28 23.14 1.11
C ARG A 268 -5.09 21.94 1.60
N ALA A 269 -4.51 20.75 1.47
CA ALA A 269 -5.11 19.52 1.97
C ALA A 269 -4.22 18.86 3.02
N THR A 270 -4.79 18.52 4.16
CA THR A 270 -4.17 17.63 5.16
C THR A 270 -4.90 16.31 5.17
N VAL A 271 -4.16 15.22 5.03
CA VAL A 271 -4.69 13.87 4.84
C VAL A 271 -4.11 12.98 5.94
N TRP A 272 -4.97 12.26 6.66
CA TRP A 272 -4.55 11.19 7.56
C TRP A 272 -5.07 9.87 7.04
N VAL A 273 -4.15 8.94 6.77
CA VAL A 273 -4.49 7.67 6.14
C VAL A 273 -3.48 6.59 6.49
N SER A 274 -3.98 5.38 6.78
CA SER A 274 -3.16 4.19 6.81
C SER A 274 -2.90 3.73 5.37
N THR A 275 -1.74 4.06 4.80
CA THR A 275 -1.40 3.73 3.41
C THR A 275 0.00 3.14 3.30
N GLN A 276 0.21 2.28 2.30
CA GLN A 276 1.52 1.75 1.94
C GLN A 276 2.23 2.58 0.85
N VAL A 277 1.53 3.57 0.27
CA VAL A 277 1.97 4.36 -0.89
C VAL A 277 1.79 5.87 -0.66
N PRO A 278 2.41 6.47 0.37
CA PRO A 278 2.17 7.87 0.73
C PRO A 278 2.43 8.88 -0.39
N SER A 279 3.43 8.66 -1.25
CA SER A 279 3.67 9.53 -2.41
C SER A 279 2.50 9.49 -3.40
N MET A 280 2.02 8.29 -3.76
CA MET A 280 0.87 8.14 -4.66
C MET A 280 -0.42 8.67 -4.04
N ALA A 281 -0.60 8.51 -2.73
CA ALA A 281 -1.72 9.08 -2.00
C ALA A 281 -1.72 10.61 -2.08
N ARG A 282 -0.56 11.25 -1.90
CA ARG A 282 -0.41 12.71 -2.04
C ARG A 282 -0.78 13.17 -3.45
N ASP A 283 -0.26 12.50 -4.47
CA ASP A 283 -0.50 12.85 -5.87
C ASP A 283 -1.98 12.63 -6.25
N ALA A 284 -2.61 11.57 -5.72
CA ALA A 284 -4.03 11.29 -5.95
C ALA A 284 -4.93 12.37 -5.34
N VAL A 285 -4.62 12.84 -4.13
CA VAL A 285 -5.35 13.93 -3.49
C VAL A 285 -5.12 15.23 -4.23
N ALA A 286 -3.88 15.55 -4.59
CA ALA A 286 -3.52 16.73 -5.36
C ALA A 286 -4.30 16.80 -6.67
N LYS A 287 -4.27 15.74 -7.48
CA LYS A 287 -5.02 15.67 -8.75
C LYS A 287 -6.53 15.76 -8.53
N THR A 288 -7.05 15.09 -7.51
CA THR A 288 -8.49 15.09 -7.23
C THR A 288 -8.98 16.47 -6.81
N LEU A 289 -8.18 17.21 -6.04
CA LEU A 289 -8.55 18.53 -5.52
C LEU A 289 -8.05 19.70 -6.39
N ASP A 290 -7.42 19.40 -7.53
CA ASP A 290 -6.76 20.39 -8.40
C ASP A 290 -5.75 21.27 -7.64
N LEU A 291 -4.93 20.63 -6.82
CA LEU A 291 -3.88 21.26 -6.01
C LEU A 291 -2.49 20.88 -6.52
N ALA A 292 -1.51 21.75 -6.25
CA ALA A 292 -0.10 21.37 -6.36
C ALA A 292 0.25 20.29 -5.30
N PRO A 293 1.11 19.30 -5.60
CA PRO A 293 1.50 18.27 -4.63
C PRO A 293 2.06 18.83 -3.30
N GLU A 294 2.72 19.97 -3.32
CA GLU A 294 3.30 20.66 -2.14
C GLU A 294 2.23 21.31 -1.24
N ALA A 295 1.01 21.49 -1.76
CA ALA A 295 -0.14 21.93 -0.99
C ALA A 295 -0.82 20.76 -0.24
N VAL A 296 -0.35 19.52 -0.42
CA VAL A 296 -0.91 18.32 0.20
C VAL A 296 0.06 17.74 1.24
N THR A 297 -0.39 17.70 2.49
CA THR A 297 0.33 17.06 3.60
C THR A 297 -0.30 15.71 3.91
N VAL A 298 0.49 14.63 3.90
CA VAL A 298 0.04 13.27 4.22
C VAL A 298 0.65 12.81 5.54
N HIS A 299 -0.20 12.56 6.53
CA HIS A 299 0.12 11.88 7.77
C HIS A 299 -0.13 10.37 7.61
N VAL A 300 0.95 9.59 7.58
CA VAL A 300 0.88 8.14 7.47
C VAL A 300 0.60 7.54 8.85
N MET A 301 -0.59 6.94 8.98
CA MET A 301 -1.05 6.30 10.24
C MET A 301 -0.67 4.82 10.28
N LEU A 302 -0.75 4.18 11.46
CA LEU A 302 -0.60 2.72 11.55
C LEU A 302 -1.69 2.01 10.76
N LEU A 303 -1.36 0.84 10.19
CA LEU A 303 -2.27 0.07 9.33
C LEU A 303 -2.91 -1.07 10.10
N GLY A 304 -4.25 -1.14 10.13
CA GLY A 304 -5.00 -2.28 10.66
C GLY A 304 -5.12 -3.44 9.65
N GLY A 305 -4.02 -3.75 8.97
CA GLY A 305 -3.96 -4.68 7.83
C GLY A 305 -3.97 -3.95 6.48
N GLY A 306 -3.27 -4.53 5.52
CA GLY A 306 -3.18 -4.01 4.15
C GLY A 306 -3.26 -5.13 3.12
N PHE A 307 -2.38 -6.14 3.22
CA PHE A 307 -2.35 -7.36 2.39
C PHE A 307 -2.30 -7.14 0.86
N GLY A 308 -2.12 -5.90 0.40
CA GLY A 308 -2.25 -5.50 -1.00
C GLY A 308 -3.28 -4.38 -1.21
N ARG A 309 -4.39 -4.38 -0.45
CA ARG A 309 -5.48 -3.40 -0.57
C ARG A 309 -5.04 -1.95 -0.42
N ARG A 310 -4.15 -1.67 0.54
CA ARG A 310 -3.65 -0.32 0.86
C ARG A 310 -2.47 0.14 -0.02
N LEU A 311 -2.22 -0.57 -1.12
CA LEU A 311 -1.41 -0.07 -2.25
C LEU A 311 -2.26 0.72 -3.27
N GLU A 312 -3.58 0.58 -3.20
CA GLU A 312 -4.52 1.31 -4.05
C GLU A 312 -4.87 2.67 -3.40
N VAL A 313 -5.20 3.66 -4.24
CA VAL A 313 -5.48 5.05 -3.82
C VAL A 313 -6.92 5.48 -4.09
N ASP A 314 -7.75 4.57 -4.59
CA ASP A 314 -9.16 4.80 -4.93
C ASP A 314 -9.98 5.38 -3.77
N PHE A 315 -9.86 4.82 -2.57
CA PHE A 315 -10.60 5.28 -1.38
C PHE A 315 -10.08 6.64 -0.87
N ILE A 316 -8.81 6.96 -1.15
CA ILE A 316 -8.18 8.23 -0.79
C ILE A 316 -8.70 9.34 -1.73
N ALA A 317 -8.71 9.06 -3.03
CA ALA A 317 -9.31 9.95 -4.01
C ALA A 317 -10.81 10.16 -3.73
N GLN A 318 -11.55 9.09 -3.41
CA GLN A 318 -12.96 9.19 -3.03
C GLN A 318 -13.17 10.11 -1.81
N ALA A 319 -12.36 9.94 -0.75
CA ALA A 319 -12.43 10.81 0.43
C ALA A 319 -12.09 12.27 0.11
N ALA A 320 -11.11 12.52 -0.75
CA ALA A 320 -10.79 13.86 -1.23
C ALA A 320 -11.95 14.47 -2.02
N GLN A 321 -12.61 13.70 -2.90
CA GLN A 321 -13.80 14.17 -3.61
C GLN A 321 -14.92 14.60 -2.64
N ILE A 322 -15.14 13.81 -1.60
CA ILE A 322 -16.16 14.04 -0.56
C ILE A 322 -15.83 15.28 0.27
N ALA A 323 -14.56 15.48 0.65
CA ALA A 323 -14.16 16.61 1.47
C ALA A 323 -14.38 17.98 0.79
N ARG A 324 -14.46 18.03 -0.55
CA ARG A 324 -14.68 19.28 -1.31
C ARG A 324 -15.96 20.03 -0.89
N VAL A 325 -17.04 19.32 -0.59
CA VAL A 325 -18.31 19.98 -0.23
C VAL A 325 -18.37 20.46 1.21
N ALA A 326 -17.36 20.12 2.02
CA ALA A 326 -17.26 20.47 3.43
C ALA A 326 -15.94 21.21 3.72
N GLU A 327 -15.50 22.05 2.79
CA GLU A 327 -14.27 22.85 2.94
C GLU A 327 -14.25 23.60 4.29
N GLY A 328 -13.10 23.57 4.95
CA GLY A 328 -12.90 24.13 6.29
C GLY A 328 -13.21 23.16 7.44
N SER A 329 -13.82 22.01 7.20
CA SER A 329 -14.00 20.93 8.19
C SER A 329 -13.28 19.66 7.77
N PRO A 330 -12.60 18.95 8.71
CA PRO A 330 -12.07 17.63 8.40
C PRO A 330 -13.22 16.64 8.20
N VAL A 331 -13.12 15.79 7.19
CA VAL A 331 -14.10 14.73 6.89
C VAL A 331 -13.40 13.38 6.91
N GLN A 332 -13.79 12.50 7.83
CA GLN A 332 -13.38 11.11 7.84
C GLN A 332 -14.39 10.28 7.04
N THR A 333 -13.99 9.87 5.84
CA THR A 333 -14.75 8.91 5.04
C THR A 333 -14.43 7.50 5.52
N MET A 334 -15.47 6.73 5.87
CA MET A 334 -15.34 5.34 6.29
C MET A 334 -16.24 4.45 5.44
N TRP A 335 -15.66 3.37 4.93
CA TRP A 335 -16.43 2.30 4.31
C TRP A 335 -16.99 1.38 5.40
N THR A 336 -18.23 0.92 5.22
CA THR A 336 -18.72 -0.21 6.03
C THR A 336 -17.98 -1.48 5.62
N ARG A 337 -18.06 -2.54 6.45
CA ARG A 337 -17.45 -3.83 6.11
C ARG A 337 -17.99 -4.39 4.80
N GLU A 338 -19.28 -4.22 4.52
CA GLU A 338 -19.93 -4.71 3.32
C GLU A 338 -19.41 -3.98 2.08
N GLN A 339 -19.25 -2.66 2.16
CA GLN A 339 -18.67 -1.85 1.10
C GLN A 339 -17.20 -2.22 0.87
N ASP A 340 -16.42 -2.38 1.94
CA ASP A 340 -15.02 -2.83 1.91
C ASP A 340 -14.84 -4.21 1.26
N MET A 341 -15.69 -5.18 1.61
CA MET A 341 -15.67 -6.52 1.00
C MET A 341 -16.08 -6.51 -0.48
N ARG A 342 -17.08 -5.69 -0.85
CA ARG A 342 -17.66 -5.66 -2.20
C ARG A 342 -16.82 -4.86 -3.20
N HIS A 343 -16.15 -3.82 -2.73
CA HIS A 343 -15.36 -2.89 -3.54
C HIS A 343 -13.86 -3.07 -3.30
N ASP A 344 -13.46 -4.28 -2.96
CA ASP A 344 -12.05 -4.66 -2.86
C ASP A 344 -11.41 -4.70 -4.25
N PHE A 345 -10.10 -4.52 -4.28
CA PHE A 345 -9.26 -4.89 -5.42
C PHE A 345 -8.83 -6.33 -5.23
N TYR A 346 -9.72 -7.27 -5.48
CA TYR A 346 -9.51 -8.69 -5.20
C TYR A 346 -8.18 -9.22 -5.75
N ARG A 347 -7.53 -10.11 -4.99
CA ARG A 347 -6.46 -10.94 -5.57
C ARG A 347 -7.06 -11.69 -6.77
N PRO A 348 -6.44 -11.63 -7.96
CA PRO A 348 -7.00 -12.25 -9.15
C PRO A 348 -7.23 -13.75 -9.01
N ALA A 349 -8.30 -14.21 -9.64
CA ALA A 349 -8.51 -15.63 -9.90
C ALA A 349 -7.41 -16.18 -10.82
N CYS A 350 -7.03 -17.43 -10.60
CA CYS A 350 -5.98 -18.11 -11.34
C CYS A 350 -6.24 -19.62 -11.44
N VAL A 351 -5.87 -20.21 -12.57
CA VAL A 351 -5.80 -21.67 -12.77
C VAL A 351 -4.37 -22.03 -13.14
N SER A 352 -3.86 -23.14 -12.58
CA SER A 352 -2.52 -23.66 -12.85
C SER A 352 -2.60 -25.16 -13.13
N ARG A 353 -2.08 -25.58 -14.28
CA ARG A 353 -1.97 -26.98 -14.68
C ARG A 353 -0.55 -27.47 -14.51
N PHE A 354 -0.39 -28.48 -13.68
CA PHE A 354 0.87 -29.15 -13.44
C PHE A 354 0.90 -30.48 -14.19
N GLY A 355 2.00 -30.75 -14.88
CA GLY A 355 2.35 -32.04 -15.46
C GLY A 355 3.67 -32.54 -14.89
N ALA A 356 3.68 -33.75 -14.35
CA ALA A 356 4.86 -34.41 -13.81
C ALA A 356 5.11 -35.73 -14.53
N GLY A 357 6.31 -35.90 -15.08
CA GLY A 357 6.79 -37.18 -15.63
C GLY A 357 7.60 -37.91 -14.57
N LEU A 358 7.28 -39.18 -14.33
CA LEU A 358 7.98 -40.07 -13.40
C LEU A 358 8.62 -41.24 -14.15
N ASN A 359 9.81 -41.66 -13.73
CA ASN A 359 10.42 -42.91 -14.21
C ASN A 359 9.82 -44.15 -13.51
N GLU A 360 10.29 -45.34 -13.88
CA GLU A 360 9.81 -46.62 -13.32
C GLU A 360 10.00 -46.74 -11.80
N GLN A 361 10.99 -46.04 -11.26
CA GLN A 361 11.28 -45.98 -9.82
C GLN A 361 10.45 -44.91 -9.09
N GLY A 362 9.56 -44.20 -9.81
CA GLY A 362 8.72 -43.13 -9.26
C GLY A 362 9.44 -41.80 -9.04
N GLN A 363 10.63 -41.61 -9.61
CA GLN A 363 11.40 -40.37 -9.49
C GLN A 363 10.97 -39.36 -10.56
N LEU A 364 10.97 -38.08 -10.21
CA LEU A 364 10.61 -36.98 -11.11
C LEU A 364 11.68 -36.80 -12.19
N VAL A 365 11.29 -36.94 -13.45
CA VAL A 365 12.15 -36.72 -14.63
C VAL A 365 11.72 -35.51 -15.45
N ALA A 366 10.46 -35.07 -15.31
CA ALA A 366 9.95 -33.88 -15.98
C ALA A 366 8.94 -33.14 -15.10
N TRP A 367 8.95 -31.81 -15.16
CA TRP A 367 7.98 -30.96 -14.48
C TRP A 367 7.62 -29.78 -15.39
N LYS A 368 6.34 -29.63 -15.69
CA LYS A 368 5.76 -28.54 -16.47
C LYS A 368 4.65 -27.90 -15.68
N ASN A 369 4.67 -26.57 -15.57
CA ASN A 369 3.57 -25.81 -15.00
C ASN A 369 3.17 -24.68 -15.96
N THR A 370 1.90 -24.63 -16.31
CA THR A 370 1.30 -23.53 -17.06
C THR A 370 0.21 -22.91 -16.20
N SER A 371 0.20 -21.58 -16.07
CA SER A 371 -0.84 -20.88 -15.32
C SER A 371 -1.50 -19.80 -16.16
N ALA A 372 -2.79 -19.60 -15.94
CA ALA A 372 -3.61 -18.57 -16.54
C ALA A 372 -4.27 -17.76 -15.41
N GLY A 373 -4.08 -16.45 -15.44
CA GLY A 373 -4.64 -15.53 -14.46
C GLY A 373 -4.59 -14.10 -14.98
N GLN A 374 -5.26 -13.18 -14.30
CA GLN A 374 -5.22 -11.78 -14.70
C GLN A 374 -3.84 -11.16 -14.43
N SER A 375 -3.34 -10.38 -15.39
CA SER A 375 -2.07 -9.67 -15.23
C SER A 375 -2.26 -8.42 -14.36
N ILE A 376 -1.53 -8.36 -13.24
CA ILE A 376 -1.65 -7.28 -12.25
C ILE A 376 -1.04 -5.98 -12.76
N VAL A 377 0.15 -6.02 -13.39
CA VAL A 377 0.90 -4.81 -13.77
C VAL A 377 0.12 -3.93 -14.76
N PRO A 378 -0.43 -4.45 -15.87
CA PRO A 378 -1.23 -3.64 -16.78
C PRO A 378 -2.49 -3.07 -16.15
N GLN A 379 -3.07 -3.74 -15.16
CA GLN A 379 -4.25 -3.24 -14.44
C GLN A 379 -3.89 -2.04 -13.56
N VAL A 380 -2.82 -2.14 -12.78
CA VAL A 380 -2.35 -1.05 -11.91
C VAL A 380 -1.96 0.17 -12.75
N LEU A 381 -1.23 -0.02 -13.85
CA LEU A 381 -0.80 1.09 -14.72
C LEU A 381 -1.97 1.86 -15.35
N LYS A 382 -3.07 1.17 -15.70
CA LYS A 382 -4.27 1.82 -16.27
C LYS A 382 -5.05 2.68 -15.27
N ARG A 383 -4.81 2.49 -13.96
CA ARG A 383 -5.53 3.16 -12.88
C ARG A 383 -4.77 4.37 -12.32
N GLY A 384 -3.48 4.52 -12.62
CA GLY A 384 -2.61 5.59 -12.12
C GLY A 384 -2.96 6.99 -12.60
#